data_AF-K2DJ58-F1
#
_entry.id   AF-K2DJ58-F1
#
_cell.length_a   1.000
_cell.length_b   1.000
_cell.length_c   1.000
_cell.angle_alpha   90.00
_cell.angle_beta   90.00
_cell.angle_gamma   90.00
#
_symmetry.space_group_name_H-M   'P 1'
#
loop_
_entity.id
_entity.type
_entity.pdbx_description
1 polymer ?
#
loop_
_entity_poly.entity_id
_entity_poly.type
_entity_poly.pdbx_seq_one_letter_code
_entity_poly.pdbx_strand_id
1 'polypeptide(L)'
;AEYQGVKREAQLWKPKTYGELWDAYQKTWELLYGKIKILTRDEQDQAVDVLLDNSRGLSRIPKLTDMIITNITELSTKPYGNKEKILERVVAILHYDGKELQAETKQKWEKLRDDLVGSDFSSLMRRYVGMDLLEDSFDEDGNRVDKVDVPIKKLAEQAVGDPKLLKPELDWLVTHEAKSGYRFGNELGQQDKDFSLLPMLLNTQRKVSRQPNSSDYFIGGYLRVLFEKDKEKWEALLDDLTKDEKLASWVSDLTWRSGMSDRAALRVLELAKKKVITVGHFRVFGLGSVIRDLSEDIFKKWIDFLLECPEEHAVSIALDLYQFFYLRKESKHKLPENLTLKLLTHPSLFKKLSEGRRNQMDDFHWKEIGNKFIELYPGKSLPLAEVILEHLGEDGSILEEYHSQTQEVIDEIARRYPSEVWDIVAKYLGPPIDSRAFHIKEWLRGSEHSSAGVSGALAFFPPEKVWEWVDADIKKRAWYVAYFVPKILFRQEGKVCWAREVLAKYGDRDDVRKEMGSNFYTEGWSGPASQHYQQKKEQLVSFKESEENENVKRWLDEMIDSLDKQIEHEKIQEERRGF
;
A
#
# COMPACT_ATOMS: atom_id res chain seq x y z
N ALA A 1 -28.08 -6.66 -27.54
CA ALA A 1 -27.13 -7.43 -28.36
C ALA A 1 -27.93 -8.40 -29.22
N GLU A 2 -27.71 -8.34 -30.53
CA GLU A 2 -28.36 -9.13 -31.57
C GLU A 2 -28.05 -10.64 -31.45
N TYR A 3 -29.06 -11.48 -31.64
CA TYR A 3 -28.89 -12.93 -31.80
C TYR A 3 -28.51 -13.24 -33.25
N GLN A 4 -27.21 -13.40 -33.53
CA GLN A 4 -26.72 -14.00 -34.77
C GLN A 4 -26.33 -15.48 -34.55
N GLY A 5 -27.10 -16.42 -35.13
CA GLY A 5 -26.67 -17.82 -35.32
C GLY A 5 -27.79 -18.85 -35.47
N VAL A 6 -27.98 -19.40 -36.69
CA VAL A 6 -28.98 -20.44 -37.05
C VAL A 6 -28.45 -21.87 -36.79
N LYS A 7 -27.77 -22.11 -35.67
CA LYS A 7 -27.41 -23.47 -35.24
C LYS A 7 -28.30 -23.88 -34.07
N ARG A 8 -28.94 -25.04 -34.18
CA ARG A 8 -29.67 -25.69 -33.07
C ARG A 8 -28.69 -25.75 -31.88
N GLU A 9 -29.06 -25.14 -30.75
CA GLU A 9 -28.22 -25.21 -29.54
C GLU A 9 -27.87 -26.68 -29.27
N ALA A 10 -26.58 -26.95 -29.09
CA ALA A 10 -26.15 -28.29 -28.73
C ALA A 10 -26.84 -28.68 -27.42
N GLN A 11 -27.61 -29.77 -27.43
CA GLN A 11 -28.15 -30.32 -26.19
C GLN A 11 -26.98 -30.89 -25.39
N LEU A 12 -26.46 -30.09 -24.46
CA LEU A 12 -25.44 -30.54 -23.52
C LEU A 12 -26.02 -31.67 -22.66
N TRP A 13 -25.18 -32.67 -22.39
CA TRP A 13 -25.55 -33.78 -21.52
C TRP A 13 -25.98 -33.24 -20.14
N LYS A 14 -27.10 -33.77 -19.63
CA LYS A 14 -27.61 -33.49 -18.28
C LYS A 14 -27.87 -34.83 -17.57
N PRO A 15 -27.41 -35.02 -16.33
CA PRO A 15 -27.66 -36.26 -15.60
C PRO A 15 -29.15 -36.39 -15.31
N LYS A 16 -29.70 -37.59 -15.48
CA LYS A 16 -31.09 -37.90 -15.09
C LYS A 16 -31.21 -38.24 -13.61
N THR A 17 -30.12 -38.70 -13.01
CA THR A 17 -30.05 -39.08 -11.58
C THR A 17 -28.73 -38.61 -10.97
N TYR A 18 -28.69 -38.48 -9.64
CA TYR A 18 -27.43 -38.26 -8.93
C TYR A 18 -26.41 -39.39 -9.16
N GLY A 19 -26.86 -40.62 -9.39
CA GLY A 19 -25.99 -41.74 -9.74
C GLY A 19 -25.26 -41.51 -11.07
N GLU A 20 -25.96 -41.05 -12.11
CA GLU A 20 -25.35 -40.69 -13.40
C GLU A 20 -24.34 -39.54 -13.27
N LEU A 21 -24.61 -38.58 -12.38
CA LEU A 21 -23.69 -37.49 -12.08
C LEU A 21 -22.42 -38.00 -11.37
N TRP A 22 -22.57 -38.84 -10.35
CA TRP A 22 -21.43 -39.41 -9.63
C TRP A 22 -20.58 -40.31 -10.52
N ASP A 23 -21.20 -41.08 -11.43
CA ASP A 23 -20.48 -41.87 -12.42
C ASP A 23 -19.68 -41.00 -13.38
N ALA A 24 -20.20 -39.82 -13.75
CA ALA A 24 -19.47 -38.85 -14.57
C ALA A 24 -18.26 -38.27 -13.81
N TYR A 25 -18.42 -37.93 -12.52
CA TYR A 25 -17.29 -37.50 -11.68
C TYR A 25 -16.24 -38.60 -11.53
N GLN A 26 -16.66 -39.83 -11.25
CA GLN A 26 -15.76 -40.98 -11.15
C GLN A 26 -14.93 -41.15 -12.43
N LYS A 27 -15.59 -41.19 -13.60
CA LYS A 27 -14.91 -41.34 -14.89
C LYS A 27 -13.92 -40.21 -15.18
N THR A 28 -14.29 -38.97 -14.84
CA THR A 28 -13.42 -37.81 -15.05
C THR A 28 -12.19 -37.87 -14.15
N TRP A 29 -12.40 -38.23 -12.88
CA TRP A 29 -11.32 -38.43 -11.91
C TRP A 29 -10.36 -39.54 -12.34
N GLU A 30 -10.89 -40.72 -12.69
CA GLU A 30 -10.10 -41.86 -13.15
C GLU A 30 -9.33 -41.55 -14.44
N LEU A 31 -9.92 -40.78 -15.36
CA LEU A 31 -9.27 -40.37 -16.59
C LEU A 31 -8.06 -39.48 -16.31
N LEU A 32 -8.20 -38.47 -15.47
CA LEU A 32 -7.08 -37.62 -15.09
C LEU A 32 -6.02 -38.42 -14.32
N TYR A 33 -6.44 -39.12 -13.26
CA TYR A 33 -5.56 -39.91 -12.39
C TYR A 33 -4.75 -40.96 -13.18
N GLY A 34 -5.41 -41.69 -14.08
CA GLY A 34 -4.79 -42.72 -14.90
C GLY A 34 -3.78 -42.18 -15.91
N LYS A 35 -3.82 -40.87 -16.22
CA LYS A 35 -2.92 -40.24 -17.20
C LYS A 35 -1.72 -39.55 -16.57
N ILE A 36 -1.74 -39.23 -15.27
CA ILE A 36 -0.66 -38.46 -14.60
C ILE A 36 0.74 -38.98 -14.95
N LYS A 37 0.95 -40.30 -14.90
CA LYS A 37 2.27 -40.91 -15.13
C LYS A 37 2.88 -40.63 -16.50
N ILE A 38 2.06 -40.34 -17.51
CA ILE A 38 2.52 -40.09 -18.88
C ILE A 38 2.56 -38.59 -19.23
N LEU A 39 2.11 -37.72 -18.32
CA LEU A 39 2.17 -36.28 -18.48
C LEU A 39 3.60 -35.77 -18.25
N THR A 40 3.89 -34.59 -18.79
CA THR A 40 5.12 -33.85 -18.47
C THR A 40 5.13 -33.41 -17.00
N ARG A 41 6.28 -33.01 -16.45
CA ARG A 41 6.38 -32.69 -15.03
C ARG A 41 5.44 -31.55 -14.61
N ASP A 42 5.37 -30.48 -15.40
CA ASP A 42 4.50 -29.34 -15.11
C ASP A 42 3.02 -29.75 -15.15
N GLU A 43 2.64 -30.58 -16.13
CA GLU A 43 1.28 -31.12 -16.24
C GLU A 43 0.96 -32.13 -15.13
N GLN A 44 1.96 -32.87 -14.61
CA GLN A 44 1.79 -33.75 -13.45
C GLN A 44 1.45 -32.94 -12.22
N ASP A 45 2.19 -31.86 -11.95
CA ASP A 45 1.95 -31.00 -10.80
C ASP A 45 0.56 -30.33 -10.91
N GLN A 46 0.18 -29.84 -12.10
CA GLN A 46 -1.18 -29.32 -12.35
C GLN A 46 -2.28 -30.38 -12.18
N ALA A 47 -2.07 -31.59 -12.69
CA ALA A 47 -3.04 -32.68 -12.55
C ALA A 47 -3.24 -33.07 -11.08
N VAL A 48 -2.16 -33.12 -10.30
CA VAL A 48 -2.22 -33.36 -8.85
C VAL A 48 -2.97 -32.24 -8.15
N ASP A 49 -2.69 -30.97 -8.46
CA ASP A 49 -3.39 -29.82 -7.88
C ASP A 49 -4.90 -29.88 -8.19
N VAL A 50 -5.29 -30.17 -9.43
CA VAL A 50 -6.70 -30.33 -9.81
C VAL A 50 -7.38 -31.46 -9.03
N LEU A 51 -6.72 -32.61 -8.85
CA LEU A 51 -7.27 -33.70 -8.05
C LEU A 51 -7.41 -33.31 -6.57
N LEU A 52 -6.42 -32.63 -5.98
CA LEU A 52 -6.47 -32.18 -4.59
C LEU A 52 -7.53 -31.10 -4.37
N ASP A 53 -7.70 -30.17 -5.29
CA ASP A 53 -8.70 -29.11 -5.19
C ASP A 53 -10.12 -29.67 -5.24
N ASN A 54 -10.36 -30.67 -6.09
CA ASN A 54 -11.66 -31.30 -6.23
C ASN A 54 -11.92 -32.41 -5.20
N SER A 55 -10.88 -32.90 -4.50
CA SER A 55 -11.05 -34.01 -3.55
C SER A 55 -12.00 -33.64 -2.42
N ARG A 56 -11.98 -32.40 -1.95
CA ARG A 56 -12.83 -31.93 -0.85
C ARG A 56 -14.33 -32.11 -1.12
N GLY A 57 -14.79 -31.58 -2.26
CA GLY A 57 -16.19 -31.69 -2.68
C GLY A 57 -16.60 -33.13 -2.97
N LEU A 58 -15.72 -33.91 -3.60
CA LEU A 58 -16.00 -35.29 -3.96
C LEU A 58 -15.95 -36.26 -2.76
N SER A 59 -15.20 -35.93 -1.71
CA SER A 59 -15.07 -36.76 -0.50
C SER A 59 -16.36 -36.87 0.31
N ARG A 60 -17.28 -35.92 0.13
CA ARG A 60 -18.62 -35.93 0.73
C ARG A 60 -19.57 -36.91 0.03
N ILE A 61 -19.19 -37.48 -1.11
CA ILE A 61 -20.01 -38.42 -1.89
C ILE A 61 -19.58 -39.85 -1.52
N PRO A 62 -20.38 -40.62 -0.74
CA PRO A 62 -19.93 -41.91 -0.19
C PRO A 62 -19.46 -42.92 -1.24
N LYS A 63 -20.04 -42.88 -2.46
CA LYS A 63 -19.66 -43.75 -3.58
C LYS A 63 -18.23 -43.50 -4.09
N LEU A 64 -17.71 -42.28 -3.94
CA LEU A 64 -16.42 -41.85 -4.48
C LEU A 64 -15.31 -41.83 -3.43
N THR A 65 -15.66 -41.75 -2.15
CA THR A 65 -14.71 -41.51 -1.06
C THR A 65 -13.57 -42.54 -1.03
N ASP A 66 -13.86 -43.84 -1.10
CA ASP A 66 -12.82 -44.87 -1.01
C ASP A 66 -11.82 -44.79 -2.17
N MET A 67 -12.30 -44.48 -3.39
CA MET A 67 -11.44 -44.25 -4.56
C MET A 67 -10.56 -43.02 -4.34
N ILE A 68 -11.12 -41.93 -3.82
CA ILE A 68 -10.38 -40.68 -3.59
C ILE A 68 -9.28 -40.88 -2.56
N ILE A 69 -9.59 -41.50 -1.42
CA ILE A 69 -8.62 -41.79 -0.36
C ILE A 69 -7.52 -42.70 -0.91
N THR A 70 -7.88 -43.75 -1.65
CA THR A 70 -6.91 -44.67 -2.25
C THR A 70 -5.98 -43.94 -3.20
N ASN A 71 -6.52 -43.15 -4.14
CA ASN A 71 -5.72 -42.43 -5.12
C ASN A 71 -4.81 -41.39 -4.45
N ILE A 72 -5.30 -40.64 -3.46
CA ILE A 72 -4.47 -39.67 -2.73
C ILE A 72 -3.37 -40.36 -1.91
N THR A 73 -3.69 -41.50 -1.27
CA THR A 73 -2.70 -42.33 -0.59
C THR A 73 -1.62 -42.78 -1.57
N GLU A 74 -2.01 -43.27 -2.75
CA GLU A 74 -1.07 -43.66 -3.79
C GLU A 74 -0.23 -42.47 -4.28
N LEU A 75 -0.82 -41.29 -4.52
CA LEU A 75 -0.11 -40.07 -4.91
C LEU A 75 1.00 -39.73 -3.92
N SER A 76 0.76 -39.86 -2.61
CA SER A 76 1.74 -39.54 -1.57
C SER A 76 3.04 -40.37 -1.65
N THR A 77 2.99 -41.50 -2.35
CA THR A 77 4.15 -42.39 -2.59
C THR A 77 4.90 -42.08 -3.88
N LYS A 78 4.39 -41.17 -4.72
CA LYS A 78 4.95 -40.89 -6.06
C LYS A 78 5.90 -39.70 -6.02
N PRO A 79 6.94 -39.67 -6.88
CA PRO A 79 7.85 -38.52 -6.98
C PRO A 79 7.18 -37.21 -7.42
N TYR A 80 5.99 -37.28 -8.03
CA TYR A 80 5.17 -36.13 -8.41
C TYR A 80 4.06 -35.82 -7.41
N GLY A 81 3.89 -36.63 -6.36
CA GLY A 81 3.00 -36.31 -5.26
C GLY A 81 3.73 -35.44 -4.25
N ASN A 82 3.35 -34.16 -4.17
CA ASN A 82 3.85 -33.30 -3.10
C ASN A 82 3.15 -33.66 -1.79
N LYS A 83 3.89 -34.31 -0.88
CA LYS A 83 3.36 -34.76 0.42
C LYS A 83 2.80 -33.61 1.28
N GLU A 84 3.43 -32.44 1.27
CA GLU A 84 2.97 -31.29 2.05
C GLU A 84 1.62 -30.78 1.53
N LYS A 85 1.48 -30.62 0.21
CA LYS A 85 0.20 -30.23 -0.42
C LYS A 85 -0.91 -31.25 -0.15
N ILE A 86 -0.56 -32.55 -0.22
CA ILE A 86 -1.50 -33.63 0.07
C ILE A 86 -1.96 -33.55 1.54
N LEU A 87 -1.02 -33.39 2.46
CA LEU A 87 -1.31 -33.31 3.90
C LEU A 87 -2.13 -32.06 4.25
N GLU A 88 -1.78 -30.91 3.68
CA GLU A 88 -2.58 -29.68 3.77
C GLU A 88 -4.03 -29.93 3.34
N ARG A 89 -4.23 -30.59 2.20
CA ARG A 89 -5.57 -30.92 1.72
C ARG A 89 -6.32 -31.88 2.63
N VAL A 90 -5.64 -32.91 3.17
CA VAL A 90 -6.24 -33.86 4.12
C VAL A 90 -6.67 -33.16 5.40
N VAL A 91 -5.83 -32.25 5.92
CA VAL A 91 -6.16 -31.44 7.11
C VAL A 91 -7.36 -30.53 6.84
N ALA A 92 -7.42 -29.88 5.68
CA ALA A 92 -8.55 -29.05 5.28
C ALA A 92 -9.87 -29.84 5.20
N ILE A 93 -9.84 -31.05 4.62
CA ILE A 93 -11.03 -31.93 4.55
C ILE A 93 -11.51 -32.29 5.95
N LEU A 94 -10.60 -32.73 6.82
CA LEU A 94 -10.94 -33.10 8.20
C LEU A 94 -11.49 -31.91 8.99
N HIS A 95 -10.96 -30.71 8.78
CA HIS A 95 -11.36 -29.51 9.48
C HIS A 95 -12.73 -28.99 9.02
N TYR A 96 -12.92 -28.80 7.71
CA TYR A 96 -14.12 -28.15 7.19
C TYR A 96 -15.27 -29.10 6.87
N ASP A 97 -14.98 -30.36 6.55
CA ASP A 97 -15.99 -31.33 6.13
C ASP A 97 -16.16 -32.45 7.16
N GLY A 98 -15.25 -32.57 8.13
CA GLY A 98 -15.21 -33.69 9.09
C GLY A 98 -16.50 -33.91 9.88
N LYS A 99 -17.31 -32.87 10.10
CA LYS A 99 -18.63 -32.98 10.76
C LYS A 99 -19.71 -33.60 9.85
N GLU A 100 -19.58 -33.44 8.53
CA GLU A 100 -20.52 -33.99 7.55
C GLU A 100 -20.13 -35.41 7.08
N LEU A 101 -18.88 -35.83 7.33
CA LEU A 101 -18.39 -37.15 6.95
C LEU A 101 -18.96 -38.25 7.86
N GLN A 102 -19.25 -39.41 7.26
CA GLN A 102 -19.57 -40.61 8.03
C GLN A 102 -18.38 -41.04 8.90
N ALA A 103 -18.64 -41.60 10.07
CA ALA A 103 -17.60 -41.93 11.06
C ALA A 103 -16.48 -42.82 10.48
N GLU A 104 -16.81 -43.85 9.70
CA GLU A 104 -15.83 -44.72 9.04
C GLU A 104 -14.98 -43.96 8.02
N THR A 105 -15.59 -43.05 7.26
CA THR A 105 -14.89 -42.20 6.31
C THR A 105 -13.95 -41.23 7.01
N LYS A 106 -14.42 -40.58 8.09
CA LYS A 106 -13.59 -39.68 8.91
C LYS A 106 -12.37 -40.41 9.45
N GLN A 107 -12.54 -41.63 9.98
CA GLN A 107 -11.43 -42.46 10.46
C GLN A 107 -10.41 -42.80 9.36
N LYS A 108 -10.85 -43.07 8.12
CA LYS A 108 -9.94 -43.32 6.99
C LYS A 108 -9.10 -42.07 6.66
N TRP A 109 -9.70 -40.89 6.68
CA TRP A 109 -8.97 -39.63 6.49
C TRP A 109 -8.03 -39.29 7.65
N GLU A 110 -8.45 -39.52 8.89
CA GLU A 110 -7.60 -39.36 10.08
C GLU A 110 -6.38 -40.29 10.02
N LYS A 111 -6.59 -41.56 9.63
CA LYS A 111 -5.50 -42.50 9.43
C LYS A 111 -4.54 -42.04 8.34
N LEU A 112 -5.05 -41.59 7.19
CA LEU A 112 -4.21 -41.06 6.11
C LEU A 112 -3.41 -39.84 6.58
N ARG A 113 -4.03 -38.92 7.34
CA ARG A 113 -3.32 -37.79 7.96
C ARG A 113 -2.17 -38.29 8.82
N ASP A 114 -2.43 -39.24 9.73
CA ASP A 114 -1.43 -39.72 10.68
C ASP A 114 -0.28 -40.46 9.98
N ASP A 115 -0.59 -41.24 8.94
CA ASP A 115 0.41 -41.92 8.09
C ASP A 115 1.28 -40.91 7.30
N LEU A 116 0.69 -39.80 6.84
CA LEU A 116 1.40 -38.72 6.14
C LEU A 116 2.28 -37.88 7.09
N VAL A 117 1.82 -37.66 8.32
CA VAL A 117 2.54 -36.90 9.35
C VAL A 117 3.71 -37.71 9.91
N GLY A 118 3.54 -39.03 10.07
CA GLY A 118 4.51 -39.87 10.75
C GLY A 118 4.54 -39.64 12.27
N SER A 119 5.45 -40.34 12.96
CA SER A 119 5.53 -40.32 14.43
C SER A 119 6.94 -40.05 14.96
N ASP A 120 7.95 -40.09 14.11
CA ASP A 120 9.33 -39.78 14.48
C ASP A 120 9.56 -38.25 14.53
N PHE A 121 10.66 -37.86 15.17
CA PHE A 121 11.03 -36.46 15.35
C PHE A 121 11.09 -35.67 14.04
N SER A 122 11.68 -36.24 12.98
CA SER A 122 11.87 -35.54 11.71
C SER A 122 10.53 -35.29 11.03
N SER A 123 9.66 -36.31 11.01
CA SER A 123 8.34 -36.18 10.38
C SER A 123 7.45 -35.17 11.13
N LEU A 124 7.48 -35.18 12.46
CA LEU A 124 6.77 -34.19 13.29
C LEU A 124 7.33 -32.77 13.11
N MET A 125 8.65 -32.63 13.00
CA MET A 125 9.31 -31.35 12.69
C MET A 125 8.85 -30.81 11.33
N ARG A 126 8.80 -31.64 10.29
CA ARG A 126 8.30 -31.23 8.97
C ARG A 126 6.83 -30.80 9.03
N ARG A 127 5.97 -31.52 9.77
CA ARG A 127 4.55 -31.14 9.92
C ARG A 127 4.33 -29.85 10.70
N TYR A 128 4.97 -29.68 11.86
CA TYR A 128 4.64 -28.59 12.78
C TYR A 128 5.55 -27.37 12.65
N VAL A 129 6.77 -27.55 12.14
CA VAL A 129 7.75 -26.47 11.96
C VAL A 129 7.90 -26.11 10.48
N GLY A 130 7.84 -27.10 9.58
CA GLY A 130 7.92 -26.89 8.13
C GLY A 130 6.64 -26.34 7.50
N MET A 131 5.48 -26.59 8.11
CA MET A 131 4.19 -26.13 7.61
C MET A 131 3.59 -25.03 8.50
N ASP A 132 2.72 -24.20 7.90
CA ASP A 132 1.89 -23.21 8.59
C ASP A 132 0.50 -23.30 7.96
N LEU A 133 -0.37 -24.12 8.57
CA LEU A 133 -1.71 -24.40 8.07
C LEU A 133 -2.73 -23.50 8.76
N LEU A 134 -3.68 -22.96 8.00
CA LEU A 134 -4.72 -22.11 8.56
C LEU A 134 -5.56 -22.87 9.59
N GLU A 135 -5.86 -24.14 9.31
CA GLU A 135 -6.67 -25.04 10.14
C GLU A 135 -6.04 -25.36 11.50
N ASP A 136 -4.74 -25.10 11.68
CA ASP A 136 -4.06 -25.23 12.96
C ASP A 136 -4.38 -24.06 13.91
N SER A 137 -4.86 -22.93 13.35
CA SER A 137 -5.22 -21.72 14.09
C SER A 137 -6.71 -21.63 14.47
N PHE A 138 -7.53 -22.59 14.06
CA PHE A 138 -8.98 -22.57 14.26
C PHE A 138 -9.54 -23.94 14.68
N ASP A 139 -10.53 -23.96 15.57
CA ASP A 139 -11.29 -25.18 15.90
C ASP A 139 -12.39 -25.44 14.85
N GLU A 140 -13.09 -26.58 14.96
CA GLU A 140 -14.15 -26.94 14.00
C GLU A 140 -15.37 -25.99 14.04
N ASP A 141 -15.46 -25.08 15.02
CA ASP A 141 -16.51 -24.07 15.17
C ASP A 141 -16.05 -22.69 14.65
N GLY A 142 -14.81 -22.58 14.17
CA GLY A 142 -14.22 -21.34 13.67
C GLY A 142 -13.67 -20.43 14.76
N ASN A 143 -13.58 -20.88 16.01
CA ASN A 143 -12.92 -20.13 17.07
C ASN A 143 -11.40 -20.26 16.94
N ARG A 144 -10.68 -19.19 17.27
CA ARG A 144 -9.23 -19.18 17.24
C ARG A 144 -8.66 -20.07 18.36
N VAL A 145 -7.81 -21.02 17.99
CA VAL A 145 -7.06 -21.91 18.90
C VAL A 145 -5.62 -22.04 18.39
N ASP A 146 -4.70 -22.56 19.20
CA ASP A 146 -3.35 -22.91 18.74
C ASP A 146 -3.12 -24.41 18.92
N LYS A 147 -3.39 -25.19 17.85
CA LYS A 147 -3.23 -26.65 17.89
C LYS A 147 -1.77 -27.10 17.83
N VAL A 148 -0.86 -26.21 17.44
CA VAL A 148 0.55 -26.54 17.17
C VAL A 148 1.48 -26.14 18.30
N ASP A 149 1.03 -25.27 19.22
CA ASP A 149 1.75 -24.86 20.43
C ASP A 149 2.32 -26.07 21.20
N VAL A 150 1.46 -27.02 21.60
CA VAL A 150 1.87 -28.20 22.38
C VAL A 150 2.85 -29.10 21.61
N PRO A 151 2.59 -29.48 20.34
CA PRO A 151 3.58 -30.20 19.52
C PRO A 151 4.93 -29.50 19.39
N ILE A 152 4.95 -28.20 19.06
CA ILE A 152 6.19 -27.43 18.88
C ILE A 152 7.01 -27.40 20.18
N LYS A 153 6.34 -27.16 21.32
CA LYS A 153 6.99 -27.17 22.63
C LYS A 153 7.62 -28.53 22.96
N LYS A 154 6.92 -29.62 22.70
CA LYS A 154 7.45 -30.99 22.89
C LYS A 154 8.66 -31.27 21.99
N LEU A 155 8.64 -30.80 20.75
CA LEU A 155 9.78 -30.93 19.83
C LEU A 155 10.99 -30.12 20.32
N ALA A 156 10.77 -28.91 20.83
CA ALA A 156 11.81 -28.10 21.43
C ALA A 156 12.43 -28.78 22.67
N GLU A 157 11.61 -29.34 23.56
CA GLU A 157 12.06 -30.11 24.73
C GLU A 157 12.91 -31.32 24.32
N GLN A 158 12.48 -32.07 23.29
CA GLN A 158 13.25 -33.20 22.76
C GLN A 158 14.59 -32.75 22.15
N ALA A 159 14.60 -31.65 21.38
CA ALA A 159 15.80 -31.12 20.76
C ALA A 159 16.84 -30.62 21.76
N VAL A 160 16.40 -30.04 22.89
CA VAL A 160 17.31 -29.65 23.99
C VAL A 160 17.79 -30.87 24.78
N GLY A 161 16.90 -31.85 25.01
CA GLY A 161 17.24 -33.10 25.71
C GLY A 161 18.21 -34.00 24.95
N ASP A 162 18.10 -34.06 23.62
CA ASP A 162 19.04 -34.76 22.73
C ASP A 162 19.34 -33.92 21.47
N PRO A 163 20.38 -33.05 21.52
CA PRO A 163 20.76 -32.19 20.39
C PRO A 163 21.13 -32.96 19.11
N LYS A 164 21.38 -34.27 19.18
CA LYS A 164 21.64 -35.10 17.99
C LYS A 164 20.41 -35.23 17.09
N LEU A 165 19.21 -35.13 17.66
CA LEU A 165 17.94 -35.13 16.90
C LEU A 165 17.78 -33.85 16.07
N LEU A 166 18.27 -32.71 16.58
CA LEU A 166 18.16 -31.43 15.89
C LEU A 166 19.12 -31.32 14.71
N LYS A 167 20.31 -31.92 14.81
CA LYS A 167 21.40 -31.75 13.82
C LYS A 167 21.00 -32.04 12.37
N PRO A 168 20.27 -33.14 12.04
CA PRO A 168 19.81 -33.41 10.67
C PRO A 168 18.78 -32.40 10.16
N GLU A 169 18.05 -31.74 11.05
CA GLU A 169 17.00 -30.80 10.68
C GLU A 169 17.54 -29.37 10.45
N LEU A 170 18.74 -29.07 10.95
CA LEU A 170 19.29 -27.72 10.91
C LEU A 170 19.42 -27.14 9.50
N ASP A 171 19.74 -27.96 8.49
CA ASP A 171 20.00 -27.49 7.13
C ASP A 171 18.78 -26.83 6.47
N TRP A 172 17.57 -27.29 6.79
CA TRP A 172 16.33 -26.70 6.29
C TRP A 172 15.69 -25.72 7.28
N LEU A 173 15.98 -25.84 8.58
CA LEU A 173 15.47 -24.91 9.60
C LEU A 173 15.97 -23.47 9.40
N VAL A 174 17.13 -23.30 8.78
CA VAL A 174 17.72 -22.00 8.45
C VAL A 174 17.33 -21.52 7.04
N THR A 175 16.27 -22.06 6.46
CA THR A 175 15.76 -21.67 5.14
C THR A 175 14.27 -21.29 5.20
N HIS A 176 13.71 -20.81 4.09
CA HIS A 176 12.28 -20.53 4.01
C HIS A 176 11.39 -21.79 4.02
N GLU A 177 11.97 -23.00 4.03
CA GLU A 177 11.22 -24.24 4.25
C GLU A 177 10.62 -24.30 5.67
N ALA A 178 11.24 -23.63 6.65
CA ALA A 178 10.72 -23.55 8.01
C ALA A 178 9.69 -22.43 8.17
N LYS A 179 8.48 -22.65 7.64
CA LYS A 179 7.37 -21.68 7.71
C LYS A 179 7.05 -21.25 9.14
N SER A 180 7.09 -22.19 10.09
CA SER A 180 6.92 -21.95 11.53
C SER A 180 8.25 -21.87 12.29
N GLY A 181 9.35 -21.62 11.59
CA GLY A 181 10.71 -21.60 12.15
C GLY A 181 10.87 -20.61 13.30
N TYR A 182 10.30 -19.41 13.21
CA TYR A 182 10.36 -18.42 14.29
C TYR A 182 9.72 -18.93 15.58
N ARG A 183 8.55 -19.58 15.49
CA ARG A 183 7.85 -20.15 16.66
C ARG A 183 8.68 -21.25 17.31
N PHE A 184 9.18 -22.18 16.50
CA PHE A 184 10.05 -23.25 17.00
C PHE A 184 11.35 -22.72 17.62
N GLY A 185 11.98 -21.73 16.99
CA GLY A 185 13.16 -21.07 17.52
C GLY A 185 12.92 -20.44 18.88
N ASN A 186 11.76 -19.77 19.05
CA ASN A 186 11.37 -19.19 20.34
C ASN A 186 11.22 -20.28 21.41
N GLU A 187 10.43 -21.33 21.15
CA GLU A 187 10.27 -22.45 22.10
C GLU A 187 11.60 -23.13 22.42
N LEU A 188 12.48 -23.32 21.43
CA LEU A 188 13.82 -23.87 21.64
C LEU A 188 14.66 -22.99 22.58
N GLY A 189 14.61 -21.67 22.41
CA GLY A 189 15.27 -20.71 23.31
C GLY A 189 14.64 -20.65 24.70
N GLN A 190 13.35 -20.95 24.84
CA GLN A 190 12.70 -21.05 26.14
C GLN A 190 13.24 -22.25 26.94
N GLN A 191 13.47 -23.38 26.27
CA GLN A 191 13.90 -24.63 26.86
C GLN A 191 15.42 -24.71 27.09
N ASP A 192 16.23 -24.14 26.19
CA ASP A 192 17.70 -24.09 26.30
C ASP A 192 18.17 -22.98 27.26
N LYS A 193 18.05 -23.23 28.57
CA LYS A 193 18.29 -22.24 29.63
C LYS A 193 19.64 -21.54 29.58
N ASP A 194 20.69 -22.26 29.18
CA ASP A 194 22.06 -21.72 29.14
C ASP A 194 22.46 -21.19 27.75
N PHE A 195 21.56 -21.31 26.77
CA PHE A 195 21.79 -21.04 25.36
C PHE A 195 22.95 -21.84 24.78
N SER A 196 23.04 -23.12 25.18
CA SER A 196 24.11 -24.04 24.82
C SER A 196 24.12 -24.44 23.34
N LEU A 197 22.96 -24.36 22.67
CA LEU A 197 22.78 -24.68 21.26
C LEU A 197 23.24 -23.54 20.35
N LEU A 198 23.35 -22.32 20.86
CA LEU A 198 23.65 -21.11 20.08
C LEU A 198 24.87 -21.25 19.14
N PRO A 199 26.04 -21.78 19.59
CA PRO A 199 27.19 -21.95 18.69
C PRO A 199 26.89 -22.86 17.50
N MET A 200 26.10 -23.92 17.72
CA MET A 200 25.69 -24.84 16.67
C MET A 200 24.77 -24.14 15.67
N LEU A 201 23.77 -23.39 16.15
CA LEU A 201 22.82 -22.65 15.31
C LEU A 201 23.53 -21.60 14.44
N LEU A 202 24.43 -20.81 15.03
CA LEU A 202 25.21 -19.80 14.31
C LEU A 202 26.15 -20.43 13.28
N ASN A 203 26.75 -21.58 13.59
CA ASN A 203 27.60 -22.30 12.63
C ASN A 203 26.80 -22.81 11.43
N THR A 204 25.56 -23.25 11.63
CA THR A 204 24.66 -23.61 10.53
C THR A 204 24.28 -22.38 9.71
N GLN A 205 23.87 -21.27 10.35
CA GLN A 205 23.54 -20.03 9.64
C GLN A 205 24.72 -19.55 8.79
N ARG A 206 25.95 -19.61 9.30
CA ARG A 206 27.17 -19.26 8.54
C ARG A 206 27.34 -20.06 7.26
N LYS A 207 27.00 -21.36 7.26
CA LYS A 207 27.14 -22.22 6.08
C LYS A 207 26.18 -21.84 4.98
N VAL A 208 24.97 -21.41 5.35
CA VAL A 208 23.92 -21.08 4.39
C VAL A 208 23.87 -19.60 4.03
N SER A 209 24.43 -18.69 4.84
CA SER A 209 24.34 -17.21 4.76
C SER A 209 24.39 -16.51 3.40
N ARG A 210 24.88 -17.17 2.33
CA ARG A 210 24.95 -16.65 0.96
C ARG A 210 24.03 -17.37 -0.03
N GLN A 211 23.18 -18.27 0.44
CA GLN A 211 22.25 -19.04 -0.37
C GLN A 211 20.93 -18.27 -0.51
N PRO A 212 20.31 -18.25 -1.70
CA PRO A 212 19.07 -17.51 -1.93
C PRO A 212 17.89 -17.92 -1.03
N ASN A 213 17.87 -19.17 -0.56
CA ASN A 213 16.78 -19.70 0.25
C ASN A 213 17.00 -19.52 1.77
N SER A 214 18.10 -18.89 2.21
CA SER A 214 18.39 -18.73 3.63
C SER A 214 17.40 -17.81 4.33
N SER A 215 17.10 -18.15 5.58
CA SER A 215 16.14 -17.44 6.42
C SER A 215 16.72 -17.22 7.81
N ASP A 216 16.36 -16.10 8.43
CA ASP A 216 16.70 -15.75 9.80
C ASP A 216 15.52 -15.93 10.77
N TYR A 217 14.39 -16.49 10.32
CA TYR A 217 13.21 -16.67 11.15
C TYR A 217 13.50 -17.54 12.37
N PHE A 218 14.06 -18.73 12.14
CA PHE A 218 14.35 -19.68 13.20
C PHE A 218 15.32 -19.13 14.24
N ILE A 219 16.48 -18.64 13.78
CA ILE A 219 17.47 -18.09 14.69
C ILE A 219 16.98 -16.78 15.35
N GLY A 220 16.21 -15.95 14.64
CA GLY A 220 15.61 -14.73 15.18
C GLY A 220 14.64 -15.04 16.32
N GLY A 221 13.84 -16.11 16.20
CA GLY A 221 12.96 -16.58 17.27
C GLY A 221 13.74 -17.06 18.51
N TYR A 222 14.85 -17.76 18.31
CA TYR A 222 15.72 -18.19 19.40
C TYR A 222 16.39 -17.00 20.10
N LEU A 223 16.91 -16.05 19.31
CA LEU A 223 17.53 -14.82 19.83
C LEU A 223 16.52 -13.89 20.50
N ARG A 224 15.23 -13.95 20.13
CA ARG A 224 14.16 -13.22 20.84
C ARG A 224 14.13 -13.59 22.31
N VAL A 225 14.23 -14.88 22.63
CA VAL A 225 14.26 -15.34 24.02
C VAL A 225 15.55 -14.92 24.72
N LEU A 226 16.68 -14.91 24.01
CA LEU A 226 17.94 -14.39 24.57
C LEU A 226 17.81 -12.91 24.93
N PHE A 227 17.21 -12.09 24.06
CA PHE A 227 16.94 -10.68 24.34
C PHE A 227 16.04 -10.49 25.58
N GLU A 228 14.99 -11.30 25.71
CA GLU A 228 14.04 -11.21 26.82
C GLU A 228 14.62 -11.66 28.16
N LYS A 229 15.51 -12.67 28.16
CA LYS A 229 16.12 -13.23 29.39
C LYS A 229 17.43 -12.55 29.79
N ASP A 230 18.26 -12.20 28.82
CA ASP A 230 19.60 -11.63 29.03
C ASP A 230 19.98 -10.68 27.89
N LYS A 231 19.47 -9.45 27.99
CA LYS A 231 19.70 -8.39 27.02
C LYS A 231 21.18 -8.07 26.82
N GLU A 232 22.00 -8.11 27.87
CA GLU A 232 23.43 -7.79 27.75
C GLU A 232 24.19 -8.88 26.98
N LYS A 233 23.89 -10.16 27.21
CA LYS A 233 24.45 -11.27 26.42
C LYS A 233 23.99 -11.20 24.96
N TRP A 234 22.73 -10.82 24.72
CA TRP A 234 22.22 -10.58 23.36
C TRP A 234 22.97 -9.43 22.66
N GLU A 235 23.20 -8.30 23.34
CA GLU A 235 23.97 -7.18 22.79
C GLU A 235 25.41 -7.56 22.45
N ALA A 236 26.08 -8.24 23.37
CA ALA A 236 27.46 -8.69 23.16
C ALA A 236 27.55 -9.66 21.98
N LEU A 237 26.58 -10.57 21.85
CA LEU A 237 26.49 -11.47 20.70
C LEU A 237 26.37 -10.69 19.39
N LEU A 238 25.43 -9.74 19.30
CA LEU A 238 25.25 -8.97 18.07
C LEU A 238 26.48 -8.12 17.73
N ASP A 239 27.21 -7.59 18.72
CA ASP A 239 28.50 -6.93 18.48
C ASP A 239 29.54 -7.88 17.88
N ASP A 240 29.61 -9.13 18.36
CA ASP A 240 30.52 -10.12 17.80
C ASP A 240 30.10 -10.55 16.39
N LEU A 241 28.79 -10.63 16.11
CA LEU A 241 28.30 -10.92 14.75
C LEU A 241 28.65 -9.81 13.75
N THR A 242 28.80 -8.55 14.17
CA THR A 242 29.28 -7.49 13.26
C THR A 242 30.70 -7.71 12.75
N LYS A 243 31.49 -8.51 13.45
CA LYS A 243 32.88 -8.84 13.09
C LYS A 243 32.96 -10.10 12.22
N ASP A 244 31.85 -10.82 12.06
CA ASP A 244 31.79 -12.03 11.24
C ASP A 244 31.45 -11.69 9.79
N GLU A 245 32.38 -11.94 8.87
CA GLU A 245 32.22 -11.61 7.44
C GLU A 245 31.01 -12.27 6.76
N LYS A 246 30.46 -13.34 7.33
CA LYS A 246 29.30 -14.05 6.79
C LYS A 246 27.99 -13.64 7.43
N LEU A 247 28.01 -13.23 8.70
CA LEU A 247 26.80 -12.91 9.46
C LEU A 247 26.59 -11.41 9.70
N ALA A 248 27.59 -10.55 9.44
CA ALA A 248 27.46 -9.12 9.70
C ALA A 248 26.29 -8.47 8.94
N SER A 249 25.99 -8.92 7.72
CA SER A 249 24.85 -8.43 6.93
C SER A 249 23.49 -8.84 7.51
N TRP A 250 23.44 -9.90 8.32
CA TRP A 250 22.22 -10.41 8.93
C TRP A 250 21.87 -9.68 10.23
N VAL A 251 22.78 -8.87 10.78
CA VAL A 251 22.60 -8.22 12.08
C VAL A 251 21.39 -7.28 12.09
N SER A 252 21.06 -6.60 10.98
CA SER A 252 19.86 -5.77 10.89
C SER A 252 18.58 -6.59 11.08
N ASP A 253 18.47 -7.70 10.38
CA ASP A 253 17.26 -8.51 10.35
C ASP A 253 17.11 -9.29 11.65
N LEU A 254 18.22 -9.81 12.19
CA LEU A 254 18.27 -10.42 13.52
C LEU A 254 17.88 -9.41 14.60
N THR A 255 18.34 -8.15 14.52
CA THR A 255 17.91 -7.09 15.44
C THR A 255 16.40 -6.91 15.33
N TRP A 256 15.86 -6.68 14.12
CA TRP A 256 14.43 -6.51 13.93
C TRP A 256 13.59 -7.66 14.51
N ARG A 257 14.01 -8.91 14.29
CA ARG A 257 13.25 -10.09 14.74
C ARG A 257 13.37 -10.39 16.22
N SER A 258 14.54 -10.14 16.81
CA SER A 258 14.81 -10.57 18.19
C SER A 258 14.58 -9.46 19.21
N GLY A 259 14.93 -8.21 18.92
CA GLY A 259 14.79 -7.13 19.89
C GLY A 259 15.46 -5.84 19.48
N MET A 260 15.09 -4.76 20.16
CA MET A 260 15.62 -3.43 19.86
C MET A 260 16.15 -2.76 21.12
N SER A 261 17.26 -2.05 20.95
CA SER A 261 17.84 -1.15 21.95
C SER A 261 18.56 -0.01 21.23
N ASP A 262 18.90 1.05 21.96
CA ASP A 262 19.76 2.13 21.46
C ASP A 262 21.12 1.64 20.95
N ARG A 263 21.75 0.66 21.63
CA ARG A 263 23.04 0.08 21.20
C ARG A 263 22.87 -0.72 19.91
N ALA A 264 21.79 -1.49 19.80
CA ALA A 264 21.48 -2.23 18.58
C ALA A 264 21.15 -1.31 17.40
N ALA A 265 20.41 -0.21 17.65
CA ALA A 265 20.12 0.78 16.63
C ALA A 265 21.38 1.49 16.14
N LEU A 266 22.29 1.86 17.05
CA LEU A 266 23.61 2.40 16.66
C LEU A 266 24.43 1.40 15.87
N ARG A 267 24.39 0.11 16.24
CA ARG A 267 25.08 -0.96 15.50
C ARG A 267 24.59 -1.06 14.06
N VAL A 268 23.28 -1.06 13.84
CA VAL A 268 22.68 -1.06 12.49
C VAL A 268 23.13 0.16 11.70
N LEU A 269 23.11 1.35 12.31
CA LEU A 269 23.60 2.58 11.70
C LEU A 269 25.07 2.49 11.27
N GLU A 270 25.94 1.96 12.14
CA GLU A 270 27.36 1.82 11.83
C GLU A 270 27.63 0.78 10.73
N LEU A 271 26.83 -0.29 10.64
CA LEU A 271 26.90 -1.25 9.53
C LEU A 271 26.52 -0.60 8.20
N ALA A 272 25.51 0.26 8.20
CA ALA A 272 25.08 0.99 7.00
C ALA A 272 26.14 2.02 6.56
N LYS A 273 26.71 2.79 7.49
CA LYS A 273 27.82 3.71 7.19
C LYS A 273 29.04 3.00 6.61
N LYS A 274 29.33 1.79 7.09
CA LYS A 274 30.40 0.92 6.56
C LYS A 274 30.01 0.18 5.26
N LYS A 275 28.79 0.39 4.76
CA LYS A 275 28.22 -0.27 3.56
C LYS A 275 28.20 -1.80 3.65
N VAL A 276 28.13 -2.34 4.88
CA VAL A 276 27.93 -3.79 5.11
C VAL A 276 26.48 -4.17 4.84
N ILE A 277 25.55 -3.27 5.17
CA ILE A 277 24.14 -3.33 4.79
C ILE A 277 23.79 -2.11 3.94
N THR A 278 22.73 -2.24 3.15
CA THR A 278 22.19 -1.13 2.34
C THR A 278 21.17 -0.31 3.12
N VAL A 279 20.91 0.93 2.69
CA VAL A 279 19.86 1.78 3.28
C VAL A 279 18.47 1.12 3.27
N GLY A 280 18.20 0.22 2.31
CA GLY A 280 16.97 -0.56 2.25
C GLY A 280 16.68 -1.40 3.50
N HIS A 281 17.70 -1.79 4.26
CA HIS A 281 17.54 -2.54 5.52
C HIS A 281 16.89 -1.70 6.64
N PHE A 282 16.78 -0.38 6.50
CA PHE A 282 16.05 0.44 7.47
C PHE A 282 14.52 0.28 7.33
N ARG A 283 14.03 -0.09 6.15
CA ARG A 283 12.59 -0.16 5.84
C ARG A 283 11.84 -1.14 6.74
N VAL A 284 12.47 -2.27 7.05
CA VAL A 284 11.90 -3.32 7.89
C VAL A 284 11.60 -2.83 9.32
N PHE A 285 12.33 -1.83 9.83
CA PHE A 285 12.08 -1.26 11.15
C PHE A 285 10.82 -0.36 11.23
N GLY A 286 10.25 0.03 10.08
CA GLY A 286 8.91 0.62 10.02
C GLY A 286 7.80 -0.39 10.34
N LEU A 287 8.12 -1.69 10.36
CA LEU A 287 7.17 -2.77 10.65
C LEU A 287 7.30 -3.27 12.09
N GLY A 288 6.18 -3.70 12.68
CA GLY A 288 6.20 -4.42 13.98
C GLY A 288 6.46 -3.56 15.22
N SER A 289 6.52 -2.23 15.08
CA SER A 289 6.67 -1.26 16.19
C SER A 289 7.97 -1.39 17.01
N VAL A 290 9.00 -2.06 16.47
CA VAL A 290 10.26 -2.32 17.21
C VAL A 290 11.02 -1.05 17.58
N ILE A 291 10.83 0.04 16.81
CA ILE A 291 11.46 1.34 17.04
C ILE A 291 10.77 2.17 18.13
N ARG A 292 9.59 1.76 18.62
CA ARG A 292 8.77 2.54 19.55
C ARG A 292 9.51 2.90 20.84
N ASP A 293 10.35 1.98 21.32
CA ASP A 293 11.02 2.09 22.61
C ASP A 293 12.46 2.63 22.48
N LEU A 294 12.86 3.08 21.28
CA LEU A 294 14.14 3.76 21.05
C LEU A 294 14.15 5.16 21.66
N SER A 295 15.31 5.60 22.14
CA SER A 295 15.45 7.00 22.51
C SER A 295 15.40 7.91 21.28
N GLU A 296 14.80 9.08 21.47
CA GLU A 296 14.63 10.07 20.39
C GLU A 296 15.97 10.51 19.79
N ASP A 297 17.03 10.60 20.59
CA ASP A 297 18.36 11.00 20.11
C ASP A 297 18.97 9.97 19.15
N ILE A 298 18.72 8.68 19.39
CA ILE A 298 19.19 7.61 18.49
C ILE A 298 18.33 7.55 17.24
N PHE A 299 17.01 7.72 17.38
CA PHE A 299 16.11 7.82 16.23
C PHE A 299 16.48 8.99 15.31
N LYS A 300 16.76 10.17 15.87
CA LYS A 300 17.23 11.33 15.09
C LYS A 300 18.50 11.03 14.29
N LYS A 301 19.46 10.29 14.86
CA LYS A 301 20.68 9.88 14.13
C LYS A 301 20.38 8.99 12.93
N TRP A 302 19.36 8.12 13.01
CA TRP A 302 18.92 7.33 11.86
C TRP A 302 18.33 8.23 10.77
N ILE A 303 17.45 9.15 11.13
CA ILE A 303 16.83 10.07 10.18
C ILE A 303 17.87 10.99 9.54
N ASP A 304 18.80 11.56 10.31
CA ASP A 304 19.87 12.39 9.76
C ASP A 304 20.74 11.61 8.77
N PHE A 305 21.10 10.37 9.09
CA PHE A 305 21.83 9.50 8.16
C PHE A 305 21.04 9.26 6.87
N LEU A 306 19.75 8.92 6.96
CA LEU A 306 18.91 8.68 5.79
C LEU A 306 18.74 9.92 4.92
N LEU A 307 18.71 11.12 5.51
CA LEU A 307 18.63 12.40 4.80
C LEU A 307 19.97 12.83 4.17
N GLU A 308 21.09 12.27 4.61
CA GLU A 308 22.42 12.51 4.02
C GLU A 308 22.77 11.49 2.92
N CYS A 309 22.02 10.39 2.84
CA CYS A 309 22.23 9.35 1.86
C CYS A 309 21.83 9.81 0.45
N PRO A 310 22.67 9.56 -0.58
CA PRO A 310 22.36 9.93 -1.96
C PRO A 310 21.27 9.05 -2.60
N GLU A 311 20.98 7.87 -2.04
CA GLU A 311 19.96 6.96 -2.55
C GLU A 311 18.55 7.57 -2.46
N GLU A 312 17.85 7.64 -3.60
CA GLU A 312 16.59 8.38 -3.70
C GLU A 312 15.47 7.82 -2.79
N HIS A 313 15.47 6.52 -2.54
CA HIS A 313 14.50 5.85 -1.67
C HIS A 313 14.81 5.99 -0.17
N ALA A 314 15.97 6.55 0.22
CA ALA A 314 16.31 6.75 1.63
C ALA A 314 15.34 7.72 2.33
N VAL A 315 14.85 8.74 1.62
CA VAL A 315 13.90 9.71 2.14
C VAL A 315 12.49 9.12 2.28
N SER A 316 12.09 8.22 1.38
CA SER A 316 10.84 7.44 1.53
C SER A 316 10.89 6.60 2.82
N ILE A 317 12.01 5.91 3.07
CA ILE A 317 12.21 5.19 4.34
C ILE A 317 12.20 6.14 5.54
N ALA A 318 12.80 7.32 5.42
CA ALA A 318 12.77 8.32 6.48
C ALA A 318 11.34 8.76 6.79
N LEU A 319 10.50 9.04 5.78
CA LEU A 319 9.09 9.41 5.96
C LEU A 319 8.31 8.31 6.70
N ASP A 320 8.45 7.05 6.26
CA ASP A 320 7.81 5.89 6.90
C ASP A 320 8.19 5.81 8.38
N LEU A 321 9.49 5.79 8.69
CA LEU A 321 9.99 5.70 10.06
C LEU A 321 9.53 6.89 10.91
N TYR A 322 9.57 8.10 10.35
CA TYR A 322 9.20 9.33 11.04
C TYR A 322 7.73 9.36 11.43
N GLN A 323 6.86 8.92 10.51
CA GLN A 323 5.43 8.77 10.78
C GLN A 323 5.21 7.74 11.90
N PHE A 324 5.86 6.57 11.81
CA PHE A 324 5.70 5.52 12.79
C PHE A 324 6.17 5.89 14.19
N PHE A 325 7.29 6.61 14.30
CA PHE A 325 7.88 6.98 15.57
C PHE A 325 7.15 8.15 16.24
N TYR A 326 6.77 9.19 15.48
CA TYR A 326 6.24 10.41 16.07
C TYR A 326 4.71 10.55 16.04
N LEU A 327 4.01 10.01 15.02
CA LEU A 327 2.59 10.31 14.77
C LEU A 327 1.61 9.24 15.26
N ARG A 328 2.09 8.03 15.56
CA ARG A 328 1.24 7.00 16.15
C ARG A 328 0.69 7.44 17.51
N LYS A 329 -0.53 7.00 17.83
CA LYS A 329 -1.25 7.39 19.05
C LYS A 329 -0.47 7.10 20.34
N GLU A 330 0.37 6.06 20.31
CA GLU A 330 1.19 5.62 21.43
C GLU A 330 2.52 6.39 21.55
N SER A 331 2.84 7.28 20.61
CA SER A 331 4.05 8.09 20.65
C SER A 331 4.05 9.01 21.86
N LYS A 332 5.19 9.07 22.54
CA LYS A 332 5.46 9.99 23.66
C LYS A 332 6.25 11.22 23.22
N HIS A 333 6.68 11.25 21.96
CA HIS A 333 7.61 12.26 21.45
C HIS A 333 6.88 13.30 20.62
N LYS A 334 7.23 14.57 20.86
CA LYS A 334 6.78 15.67 20.00
C LYS A 334 7.65 15.70 18.74
N LEU A 335 7.06 16.04 17.60
CA LEU A 335 7.79 16.26 16.36
C LEU A 335 8.93 17.28 16.57
N PRO A 336 10.20 16.98 16.25
CA PRO A 336 11.28 17.96 16.34
C PRO A 336 11.21 18.95 15.17
N GLU A 337 11.09 20.25 15.48
CA GLU A 337 10.86 21.33 14.52
C GLU A 337 11.85 21.31 13.33
N ASN A 338 13.15 21.50 13.59
CA ASN A 338 14.17 21.66 12.54
C ASN A 338 14.35 20.39 11.70
N LEU A 339 14.31 19.21 12.32
CA LEU A 339 14.47 17.94 11.61
C LEU A 339 13.24 17.64 10.76
N THR A 340 12.04 17.97 11.24
CA THR A 340 10.81 17.82 10.45
C THR A 340 10.87 18.71 9.21
N LEU A 341 11.26 19.98 9.38
CA LEU A 341 11.35 20.89 8.24
C LEU A 341 12.38 20.37 7.22
N LYS A 342 13.57 19.94 7.68
CA LYS A 342 14.61 19.33 6.83
C LYS A 342 14.08 18.11 6.05
N LEU A 343 13.28 17.25 6.67
CA LEU A 343 12.66 16.09 6.02
C LEU A 343 11.63 16.53 4.97
N LEU A 344 10.69 17.41 5.33
CA LEU A 344 9.60 17.84 4.45
C LEU A 344 10.08 18.66 3.25
N THR A 345 11.20 19.37 3.39
CA THR A 345 11.82 20.18 2.33
C THR A 345 13.02 19.49 1.67
N HIS A 346 13.16 18.17 1.81
CA HIS A 346 14.31 17.48 1.24
C HIS A 346 14.26 17.47 -0.31
N PRO A 347 15.33 17.87 -1.04
CA PRO A 347 15.29 18.02 -2.51
C PRO A 347 14.88 16.76 -3.29
N SER A 348 15.15 15.57 -2.77
CA SER A 348 14.73 14.32 -3.43
C SER A 348 13.22 14.17 -3.55
N LEU A 349 12.44 14.85 -2.69
CA LEU A 349 10.98 14.83 -2.76
C LEU A 349 10.46 15.62 -3.96
N PHE A 350 11.25 16.57 -4.48
CA PHE A 350 10.86 17.53 -5.50
C PHE A 350 11.53 17.29 -6.86
N LYS A 351 12.02 16.07 -7.09
CA LYS A 351 12.59 15.67 -8.37
C LYS A 351 12.03 14.33 -8.81
N LYS A 352 12.04 14.10 -10.12
CA LYS A 352 11.76 12.80 -10.71
C LYS A 352 12.77 11.76 -10.24
N LEU A 353 12.26 10.59 -9.84
CA LEU A 353 13.10 9.44 -9.54
C LEU A 353 13.81 8.96 -10.80
N SER A 354 15.09 8.63 -10.65
CA SER A 354 15.93 8.06 -11.70
C SER A 354 15.46 6.68 -12.16
N GLU A 355 14.89 5.89 -11.25
CA GLU A 355 14.34 4.56 -11.52
C GLU A 355 13.03 4.32 -10.73
N GLY A 356 12.05 3.67 -11.37
CA GLY A 356 10.79 3.27 -10.73
C GLY A 356 9.72 4.37 -10.66
N ARG A 357 8.69 4.12 -9.83
CA ARG A 357 7.63 5.08 -9.50
C ARG A 357 7.67 5.36 -8.00
N ARG A 358 7.29 6.58 -7.61
CA ARG A 358 7.16 6.99 -6.20
C ARG A 358 6.12 6.12 -5.49
N ASN A 359 6.35 5.84 -4.21
CA ASN A 359 5.42 5.05 -3.43
C ASN A 359 4.25 5.94 -3.00
N GLN A 360 3.00 5.54 -3.27
CA GLN A 360 1.81 6.32 -2.87
C GLN A 360 1.73 6.56 -1.35
N MET A 361 2.37 5.70 -0.54
CA MET A 361 2.47 5.92 0.91
C MET A 361 3.35 7.13 1.27
N ASP A 362 4.27 7.56 0.39
CA ASP A 362 5.11 8.74 0.62
C ASP A 362 4.25 10.00 0.71
N ASP A 363 3.27 10.16 -0.18
CA ASP A 363 2.34 11.29 -0.23
C ASP A 363 1.49 11.35 1.05
N PHE A 364 1.03 10.18 1.50
CA PHE A 364 0.27 10.02 2.74
C PHE A 364 1.08 10.42 3.97
N HIS A 365 2.27 9.85 4.13
CA HIS A 365 3.15 10.13 5.27
C HIS A 365 3.62 11.59 5.27
N TRP A 366 4.02 12.12 4.10
CA TRP A 366 4.44 13.51 3.97
C TRP A 366 3.30 14.47 4.36
N LYS A 367 2.06 14.23 3.91
CA LYS A 367 0.90 15.02 4.33
C LYS A 367 0.69 14.96 5.84
N GLU A 368 0.62 13.76 6.42
CA GLU A 368 0.35 13.63 7.86
C GLU A 368 1.41 14.36 8.70
N ILE A 369 2.69 14.21 8.33
CA ILE A 369 3.81 14.89 8.97
C ILE A 369 3.69 16.41 8.76
N GLY A 370 3.38 16.87 7.55
CA GLY A 370 3.20 18.28 7.20
C GLY A 370 2.07 18.96 7.97
N ASN A 371 0.88 18.36 8.00
CA ASN A 371 -0.25 18.87 8.77
C ASN A 371 0.07 18.94 10.27
N LYS A 372 0.71 17.91 10.82
CA LYS A 372 1.12 17.92 12.23
C LYS A 372 2.19 18.98 12.50
N PHE A 373 3.11 19.20 11.57
CA PHE A 373 4.11 20.26 11.65
C PHE A 373 3.46 21.65 11.69
N ILE A 374 2.49 21.93 10.81
CA ILE A 374 1.77 23.21 10.77
C ILE A 374 0.96 23.43 12.05
N GLU A 375 0.33 22.39 12.60
CA GLU A 375 -0.38 22.44 13.88
C GLU A 375 0.56 22.84 15.03
N LEU A 376 1.74 22.23 15.11
CA LEU A 376 2.66 22.41 16.24
C LEU A 376 3.57 23.64 16.10
N TYR A 377 3.90 24.04 14.87
CA TYR A 377 4.90 25.06 14.54
C TYR A 377 4.38 26.03 13.46
N PRO A 378 3.24 26.71 13.68
CA PRO A 378 2.62 27.55 12.65
C PRO A 378 3.57 28.64 12.13
N GLY A 379 4.36 29.28 13.00
CA GLY A 379 5.33 30.32 12.60
C GLY A 379 6.51 29.84 11.74
N LYS A 380 6.58 28.55 11.43
CA LYS A 380 7.66 27.91 10.66
C LYS A 380 7.14 27.21 9.40
N SER A 381 5.86 27.37 9.07
CA SER A 381 5.28 26.75 7.88
C SER A 381 5.51 27.53 6.60
N LEU A 382 5.86 28.82 6.67
CA LEU A 382 6.14 29.65 5.48
C LEU A 382 7.31 29.12 4.62
N PRO A 383 8.47 28.72 5.19
CA PRO A 383 9.52 28.07 4.41
C PRO A 383 9.06 26.80 3.69
N LEU A 384 8.13 26.04 4.29
CA LEU A 384 7.55 24.86 3.64
C LEU A 384 6.67 25.28 2.45
N ALA A 385 5.86 26.35 2.59
CA ALA A 385 5.09 26.89 1.48
C ALA A 385 5.96 27.43 0.34
N GLU A 386 7.09 28.07 0.65
CA GLU A 386 8.06 28.52 -0.37
C GLU A 386 8.54 27.36 -1.23
N VAL A 387 8.98 26.27 -0.60
CA VAL A 387 9.48 25.07 -1.30
C VAL A 387 8.37 24.37 -2.09
N ILE A 388 7.16 24.26 -1.51
CA ILE A 388 6.02 23.65 -2.22
C ILE A 388 5.70 24.46 -3.48
N LEU A 389 5.59 25.78 -3.36
CA LEU A 389 5.23 26.64 -4.50
C LEU A 389 6.36 26.74 -5.53
N GLU A 390 7.62 26.63 -5.11
CA GLU A 390 8.77 26.60 -6.01
C GLU A 390 8.76 25.37 -6.93
N HIS A 391 8.31 24.23 -6.43
CA HIS A 391 8.33 22.92 -7.13
C HIS A 391 6.94 22.39 -7.51
N LEU A 392 5.90 23.21 -7.42
CA LEU A 392 4.53 22.78 -7.70
C LEU A 392 4.39 22.34 -9.16
N GLY A 393 3.94 21.11 -9.39
CA GLY A 393 3.77 20.55 -10.73
C GLY A 393 5.05 20.00 -11.35
N GLU A 394 6.13 19.82 -10.59
CA GLU A 394 7.34 19.20 -11.11
C GLU A 394 7.10 17.70 -11.38
N ASP A 395 7.35 17.26 -12.62
CA ASP A 395 7.17 15.87 -13.05
C ASP A 395 7.93 14.87 -12.16
N GLY A 396 7.28 13.77 -11.77
CA GLY A 396 7.83 12.73 -10.91
C GLY A 396 8.09 13.11 -9.45
N SER A 397 7.67 14.31 -9.03
CA SER A 397 7.77 14.79 -7.65
C SER A 397 6.56 14.40 -6.79
N ILE A 398 6.64 14.68 -5.48
CA ILE A 398 5.48 14.59 -4.56
C ILE A 398 4.39 15.63 -4.87
N LEU A 399 4.66 16.55 -5.80
CA LEU A 399 3.80 17.67 -6.18
C LEU A 399 3.36 17.61 -7.66
N GLU A 400 3.58 16.47 -8.35
CA GLU A 400 3.27 16.29 -9.77
C GLU A 400 1.76 16.34 -10.05
N GLU A 401 0.96 15.55 -9.32
CA GLU A 401 -0.44 15.33 -9.66
C GLU A 401 -1.40 16.41 -9.11
N TYR A 402 -2.40 16.75 -9.92
CA TYR A 402 -3.57 17.49 -9.47
C TYR A 402 -4.45 16.57 -8.64
N HIS A 403 -4.68 16.95 -7.39
CA HIS A 403 -5.44 16.17 -6.41
C HIS A 403 -4.74 14.91 -5.92
N SER A 404 -4.04 15.00 -4.80
CA SER A 404 -4.33 14.17 -3.62
C SER A 404 -3.34 14.48 -2.51
N GLN A 405 -3.85 14.63 -1.29
CA GLN A 405 -3.12 14.65 -0.01
C GLN A 405 -2.08 15.76 0.21
N THR A 406 -1.14 16.03 -0.70
CA THR A 406 -0.04 16.97 -0.51
C THR A 406 -0.49 18.44 -0.66
N GLN A 407 -1.48 18.71 -1.53
CA GLN A 407 -2.11 20.03 -1.65
C GLN A 407 -2.80 20.49 -0.35
N GLU A 408 -3.25 19.55 0.48
CA GLU A 408 -3.88 19.87 1.78
C GLU A 408 -2.93 20.67 2.69
N VAL A 409 -1.62 20.38 2.58
CA VAL A 409 -0.58 21.05 3.37
C VAL A 409 -0.45 22.52 2.95
N ILE A 410 -0.38 22.82 1.65
CA ILE A 410 -0.28 24.22 1.19
C ILE A 410 -1.58 24.99 1.42
N ASP A 411 -2.73 24.33 1.29
CA ASP A 411 -4.05 24.89 1.63
C ASP A 411 -4.11 25.32 3.09
N GLU A 412 -3.65 24.48 4.01
CA GLU A 412 -3.65 24.78 5.44
C GLU A 412 -2.70 25.96 5.76
N ILE A 413 -1.55 26.04 5.09
CA ILE A 413 -0.62 27.17 5.26
C ILE A 413 -1.24 28.46 4.71
N ALA A 414 -1.84 28.39 3.51
CA ALA A 414 -2.49 29.54 2.87
C ALA A 414 -3.66 30.08 3.70
N ARG A 415 -4.46 29.24 4.35
CA ARG A 415 -5.54 29.69 5.25
C ARG A 415 -5.02 30.41 6.50
N ARG A 416 -3.84 30.02 7.00
CA ARG A 416 -3.23 30.63 8.20
C ARG A 416 -2.45 31.90 7.91
N TYR A 417 -1.75 31.95 6.78
CA TYR A 417 -0.86 33.05 6.36
C TYR A 417 -1.18 33.52 4.95
N PRO A 418 -2.41 34.00 4.70
CA PRO A 418 -2.84 34.22 3.34
C PRO A 418 -2.09 35.37 2.65
N SER A 419 -1.76 36.45 3.37
CA SER A 419 -1.02 37.57 2.76
C SER A 419 0.40 37.18 2.37
N GLU A 420 1.09 36.47 3.25
CA GLU A 420 2.46 36.04 3.07
C GLU A 420 2.58 34.97 1.97
N VAL A 421 1.63 34.01 1.94
CA VAL A 421 1.59 33.00 0.88
C VAL A 421 1.26 33.63 -0.46
N TRP A 422 0.35 34.62 -0.51
CA TRP A 422 0.08 35.35 -1.76
C TRP A 422 1.34 36.04 -2.30
N ASP A 423 2.14 36.66 -1.42
CA ASP A 423 3.40 37.30 -1.81
C ASP A 423 4.41 36.30 -2.41
N ILE A 424 4.33 35.01 -2.06
CA ILE A 424 5.10 33.93 -2.70
C ILE A 424 4.47 33.54 -4.05
N VAL A 425 3.17 33.27 -4.08
CA VAL A 425 2.40 32.90 -5.28
C VAL A 425 2.59 33.90 -6.41
N ALA A 426 2.51 35.19 -6.10
CA ALA A 426 2.64 36.29 -7.05
C ALA A 426 3.96 36.30 -7.82
N LYS A 427 5.03 35.70 -7.27
CA LYS A 427 6.35 35.58 -7.92
C LYS A 427 6.35 34.57 -9.07
N TYR A 428 5.45 33.59 -9.03
CA TYR A 428 5.44 32.43 -9.94
C TYR A 428 4.30 32.42 -10.95
N LEU A 429 3.34 33.35 -10.85
CA LEU A 429 2.23 33.50 -11.80
C LEU A 429 2.67 34.13 -13.15
N GLY A 430 3.82 34.80 -13.20
CA GLY A 430 4.43 35.29 -14.44
C GLY A 430 4.24 36.80 -14.73
N PRO A 431 4.60 37.26 -15.95
CA PRO A 431 5.31 36.51 -17.01
C PRO A 431 6.80 36.28 -16.69
N PRO A 432 7.39 35.15 -17.17
CA PRO A 432 6.81 34.14 -18.08
C PRO A 432 5.78 33.22 -17.40
N ILE A 433 4.79 32.75 -18.17
CA ILE A 433 3.81 31.74 -17.72
C ILE A 433 4.39 30.38 -18.14
N ASP A 434 5.11 29.74 -17.22
CA ASP A 434 5.73 28.44 -17.39
C ASP A 434 4.81 27.30 -16.86
N SER A 435 5.32 26.07 -16.85
CA SER A 435 4.56 24.91 -16.34
C SER A 435 4.12 25.13 -14.88
N ARG A 436 5.03 25.58 -14.01
CA ARG A 436 4.70 25.90 -12.61
C ARG A 436 3.60 26.97 -12.50
N ALA A 437 3.66 28.04 -13.29
CA ALA A 437 2.60 29.04 -13.34
C ALA A 437 1.25 28.42 -13.71
N PHE A 438 1.25 27.44 -14.64
CA PHE A 438 0.06 26.67 -14.98
C PHE A 438 -0.45 25.86 -13.77
N HIS A 439 0.40 25.13 -13.05
CA HIS A 439 -0.02 24.36 -11.86
C HIS A 439 -0.55 25.23 -10.71
N ILE A 440 0.11 26.36 -10.41
CA ILE A 440 -0.35 27.32 -9.39
C ILE A 440 -1.71 27.89 -9.77
N LYS A 441 -1.87 28.29 -11.03
CA LYS A 441 -3.12 28.81 -11.58
C LYS A 441 -4.28 27.82 -11.42
N GLU A 442 -4.05 26.55 -11.71
CA GLU A 442 -5.04 25.48 -11.52
C GLU A 442 -5.41 25.28 -10.04
N TRP A 443 -4.43 25.33 -9.14
CA TRP A 443 -4.68 25.27 -7.68
C TRP A 443 -5.52 26.46 -7.19
N LEU A 444 -5.21 27.68 -7.64
CA LEU A 444 -5.99 28.88 -7.33
C LEU A 444 -7.43 28.80 -7.84
N ARG A 445 -7.61 28.28 -9.07
CA ARG A 445 -8.92 28.14 -9.73
C ARG A 445 -9.81 27.11 -9.06
N GLY A 446 -9.24 25.95 -8.69
CA GLY A 446 -9.99 24.78 -8.22
C GLY A 446 -10.35 23.82 -9.36
N SER A 447 -10.67 22.56 -9.00
CA SER A 447 -10.76 21.44 -9.95
C SER A 447 -11.82 21.60 -11.04
N GLU A 448 -11.50 21.15 -12.26
CA GLU A 448 -12.44 21.07 -13.39
C GLU A 448 -13.59 20.05 -13.19
N HIS A 449 -13.41 19.10 -12.26
CA HIS A 449 -14.28 17.94 -12.07
C HIS A 449 -15.24 18.05 -10.87
N SER A 450 -15.15 19.11 -10.05
CA SER A 450 -16.08 19.31 -8.95
C SER A 450 -17.37 19.93 -9.43
N SER A 451 -18.38 19.11 -9.68
CA SER A 451 -19.78 19.50 -9.89
C SER A 451 -20.44 20.12 -8.65
N ALA A 452 -19.68 20.35 -7.56
CA ALA A 452 -20.18 20.68 -6.23
C ALA A 452 -19.58 21.96 -5.60
N GLY A 453 -19.28 22.99 -6.41
CA GLY A 453 -19.08 24.36 -5.87
C GLY A 453 -17.92 24.55 -4.88
N VAL A 454 -16.90 23.69 -4.91
CA VAL A 454 -15.68 23.89 -4.11
C VAL A 454 -14.85 25.01 -4.74
N SER A 455 -14.74 26.14 -4.05
CA SER A 455 -13.87 27.25 -4.50
C SER A 455 -12.40 26.83 -4.42
N GLY A 456 -11.62 27.09 -5.47
CA GLY A 456 -10.17 26.94 -5.43
C GLY A 456 -9.49 27.83 -4.40
N ALA A 457 -8.17 27.67 -4.26
CA ALA A 457 -7.40 28.33 -3.21
C ALA A 457 -7.41 29.86 -3.28
N LEU A 458 -7.84 30.45 -4.41
CA LEU A 458 -7.97 31.91 -4.53
C LEU A 458 -8.85 32.51 -3.41
N ALA A 459 -9.85 31.75 -2.93
CA ALA A 459 -10.73 32.18 -1.85
C ALA A 459 -10.05 32.34 -0.48
N PHE A 460 -8.83 31.82 -0.30
CA PHE A 460 -8.08 31.99 0.95
C PHE A 460 -7.42 33.37 1.06
N PHE A 461 -7.22 34.06 -0.08
CA PHE A 461 -6.41 35.27 -0.13
C PHE A 461 -7.23 36.56 -0.01
N PRO A 462 -6.70 37.61 0.66
CA PRO A 462 -7.31 38.92 0.69
C PRO A 462 -7.48 39.48 -0.73
N PRO A 463 -8.69 39.89 -1.13
CA PRO A 463 -8.94 40.51 -2.43
C PRO A 463 -8.03 41.70 -2.71
N GLU A 464 -7.75 42.51 -1.70
CA GLU A 464 -6.93 43.72 -1.81
C GLU A 464 -5.54 43.39 -2.33
N LYS A 465 -4.90 42.34 -1.80
CA LYS A 465 -3.58 41.87 -2.23
C LYS A 465 -3.57 41.35 -3.67
N VAL A 466 -4.65 40.68 -4.08
CA VAL A 466 -4.79 40.21 -5.46
C VAL A 466 -4.96 41.39 -6.41
N TRP A 467 -5.78 42.38 -6.04
CA TRP A 467 -5.99 43.58 -6.85
C TRP A 467 -4.75 44.46 -6.94
N GLU A 468 -4.01 44.66 -5.85
CA GLU A 468 -2.71 45.34 -5.86
C GLU A 468 -1.74 44.70 -6.86
N TRP A 469 -1.71 43.36 -6.91
CA TRP A 469 -0.90 42.64 -7.89
C TRP A 469 -1.41 42.87 -9.32
N VAL A 470 -2.71 42.80 -9.59
CA VAL A 470 -3.25 43.05 -10.94
C VAL A 470 -2.99 44.50 -11.38
N ASP A 471 -3.27 45.46 -10.50
CA ASP A 471 -3.18 46.90 -10.78
C ASP A 471 -1.75 47.37 -11.05
N ALA A 472 -0.75 46.67 -10.51
CA ALA A 472 0.66 46.95 -10.78
C ALA A 472 1.09 46.68 -12.25
N ASP A 473 0.41 45.81 -12.99
CA ASP A 473 0.58 45.64 -14.45
C ASP A 473 -0.72 45.16 -15.09
N ILE A 474 -1.72 46.04 -15.15
CA ILE A 474 -3.06 45.74 -15.69
C ILE A 474 -2.97 45.10 -17.07
N LYS A 475 -2.05 45.57 -17.92
CA LYS A 475 -1.91 45.09 -19.30
C LYS A 475 -1.56 43.61 -19.36
N LYS A 476 -0.74 43.10 -18.42
CA LYS A 476 -0.31 41.70 -18.42
C LYS A 476 -1.07 40.82 -17.44
N ARG A 477 -1.68 41.39 -16.40
CA ARG A 477 -2.27 40.63 -15.29
C ARG A 477 -3.79 40.59 -15.30
N ALA A 478 -4.48 41.58 -15.87
CA ALA A 478 -5.95 41.64 -15.84
C ALA A 478 -6.61 40.51 -16.64
N TRP A 479 -6.14 40.25 -17.87
CA TRP A 479 -6.65 39.12 -18.66
C TRP A 479 -6.28 37.77 -18.02
N TYR A 480 -5.09 37.71 -17.44
CA TYR A 480 -4.57 36.48 -16.85
C TYR A 480 -5.32 36.09 -15.58
N VAL A 481 -5.66 37.03 -14.69
CA VAL A 481 -6.51 36.74 -13.53
C VAL A 481 -7.90 36.28 -13.96
N ALA A 482 -8.47 36.84 -15.03
CA ALA A 482 -9.77 36.42 -15.58
C ALA A 482 -9.78 34.92 -15.98
N TYR A 483 -8.63 34.41 -16.42
CA TYR A 483 -8.49 33.01 -16.80
C TYR A 483 -8.62 32.04 -15.61
N PHE A 484 -8.23 32.45 -14.39
CA PHE A 484 -8.10 31.51 -13.27
C PHE A 484 -8.91 31.86 -12.01
N VAL A 485 -9.69 32.93 -12.02
CA VAL A 485 -10.69 33.12 -10.97
C VAL A 485 -11.71 31.99 -10.99
N PRO A 486 -12.29 31.62 -9.83
CA PRO A 486 -13.46 30.76 -9.78
C PRO A 486 -14.56 31.31 -10.70
N LYS A 487 -14.94 30.52 -11.72
CA LYS A 487 -15.88 30.91 -12.79
C LYS A 487 -17.36 30.97 -12.39
N ILE A 488 -17.68 30.68 -11.13
CA ILE A 488 -19.05 30.64 -10.62
C ILE A 488 -19.49 32.06 -10.23
N LEU A 489 -20.61 32.49 -10.81
CA LEU A 489 -21.28 33.74 -10.42
C LEU A 489 -22.30 33.46 -9.32
N PHE A 490 -22.15 34.14 -8.19
CA PHE A 490 -23.08 34.04 -7.07
C PHE A 490 -23.20 35.38 -6.32
N ARG A 491 -24.27 35.50 -5.52
CA ARG A 491 -24.44 36.57 -4.53
C ARG A 491 -24.58 35.93 -3.16
N GLN A 492 -23.56 36.06 -2.32
CA GLN A 492 -23.58 35.56 -0.95
C GLN A 492 -22.91 36.60 -0.04
N GLU A 493 -23.61 37.00 1.02
CA GLU A 493 -23.07 37.95 1.99
C GLU A 493 -21.80 37.39 2.64
N GLY A 494 -20.78 38.24 2.80
CA GLY A 494 -19.49 37.86 3.39
C GLY A 494 -18.58 37.03 2.49
N LYS A 495 -18.92 36.80 1.21
CA LYS A 495 -18.06 36.10 0.24
C LYS A 495 -17.86 36.91 -1.02
N VAL A 496 -16.64 36.84 -1.56
CA VAL A 496 -16.24 37.55 -2.78
C VAL A 496 -16.58 36.71 -4.01
N CYS A 497 -17.37 37.28 -4.90
CA CYS A 497 -17.66 36.69 -6.21
C CYS A 497 -16.58 37.11 -7.20
N TRP A 498 -15.46 36.39 -7.23
CA TRP A 498 -14.28 36.74 -8.03
C TRP A 498 -14.57 36.96 -9.51
N ALA A 499 -15.37 36.08 -10.14
CA ALA A 499 -15.85 36.24 -11.51
C ALA A 499 -16.51 37.61 -11.76
N ARG A 500 -17.41 38.01 -10.86
CA ARG A 500 -18.10 39.30 -10.94
C ARG A 500 -17.14 40.46 -10.75
N GLU A 501 -16.27 40.40 -9.73
CA GLU A 501 -15.37 41.50 -9.39
C GLU A 501 -14.33 41.77 -10.48
N VAL A 502 -13.79 40.72 -11.12
CA VAL A 502 -12.89 40.88 -12.28
C VAL A 502 -13.59 41.59 -13.43
N LEU A 503 -14.82 41.17 -13.77
CA LEU A 503 -15.61 41.80 -14.83
C LEU A 503 -16.00 43.25 -14.47
N ALA A 504 -16.35 43.51 -13.22
CA ALA A 504 -16.69 44.85 -12.77
C ALA A 504 -15.50 45.82 -12.89
N LYS A 505 -14.30 45.37 -12.52
CA LYS A 505 -13.06 46.18 -12.54
C LYS A 505 -12.43 46.31 -13.92
N TYR A 506 -12.39 45.25 -14.71
CA TYR A 506 -11.59 45.17 -15.94
C TYR A 506 -12.36 44.68 -17.18
N GLY A 507 -13.69 44.47 -17.06
CA GLY A 507 -14.53 43.94 -18.13
C GLY A 507 -14.82 44.92 -19.26
N ASP A 508 -14.35 46.16 -19.19
CA ASP A 508 -14.31 47.07 -20.34
C ASP A 508 -13.32 46.57 -21.41
N ARG A 509 -12.28 45.86 -20.99
CA ARG A 509 -11.28 45.28 -21.87
C ARG A 509 -11.76 44.00 -22.54
N ASP A 510 -11.51 43.92 -23.85
CA ASP A 510 -11.89 42.78 -24.68
C ASP A 510 -11.13 41.49 -24.33
N ASP A 511 -9.84 41.59 -23.99
CA ASP A 511 -9.02 40.45 -23.58
C ASP A 511 -9.54 39.81 -22.29
N VAL A 512 -9.87 40.61 -21.28
CA VAL A 512 -10.46 40.13 -20.02
C VAL A 512 -11.78 39.39 -20.25
N ARG A 513 -12.70 39.95 -21.04
CA ARG A 513 -13.99 39.32 -21.33
C ARG A 513 -13.84 37.98 -22.05
N LYS A 514 -12.93 37.92 -23.04
CA LYS A 514 -12.63 36.69 -23.79
C LYS A 514 -12.06 35.60 -22.89
N GLU A 515 -11.08 35.92 -22.06
CA GLU A 515 -10.44 34.95 -21.16
C GLU A 515 -11.39 34.47 -20.06
N MET A 516 -12.24 35.36 -19.53
CA MET A 516 -13.32 34.97 -18.62
C MET A 516 -14.32 34.03 -19.32
N GLY A 517 -14.64 34.28 -20.59
CA GLY A 517 -15.45 33.39 -21.42
C GLY A 517 -14.82 32.01 -21.60
N SER A 518 -13.53 31.96 -21.94
CA SER A 518 -12.77 30.71 -22.07
C SER A 518 -12.74 29.91 -20.77
N ASN A 519 -12.48 30.57 -19.63
CA ASN A 519 -12.53 29.96 -18.31
C ASN A 519 -13.92 29.38 -18.00
N PHE A 520 -14.99 30.13 -18.30
CA PHE A 520 -16.38 29.68 -18.09
C PHE A 520 -16.74 28.38 -18.82
N TYR A 521 -16.17 28.14 -20.00
CA TYR A 521 -16.40 26.92 -20.79
C TYR A 521 -15.49 25.74 -20.41
N THR A 522 -14.47 25.95 -19.56
CA THR A 522 -13.51 24.89 -19.21
C THR A 522 -14.07 23.99 -18.10
N GLU A 523 -14.78 22.91 -18.44
CA GLU A 523 -15.43 22.00 -17.48
C GLU A 523 -15.70 20.58 -18.03
N GLY A 524 -15.97 19.63 -17.13
CA GLY A 524 -16.52 18.31 -17.47
C GLY A 524 -18.01 18.19 -17.14
N TRP A 525 -18.77 17.47 -17.97
CA TRP A 525 -20.18 17.14 -17.72
C TRP A 525 -20.51 15.73 -18.20
N SER A 526 -21.65 15.20 -17.74
CA SER A 526 -22.20 13.91 -18.15
C SER A 526 -23.67 14.07 -18.57
N GLY A 527 -24.07 13.43 -19.67
CA GLY A 527 -25.42 13.53 -20.22
C GLY A 527 -25.50 14.48 -21.44
N PRO A 528 -26.72 14.83 -21.87
CA PRO A 528 -26.92 15.72 -23.02
C PRO A 528 -26.27 17.09 -22.79
N ALA A 529 -25.37 17.48 -23.69
CA ALA A 529 -24.70 18.78 -23.69
C ALA A 529 -25.71 19.93 -23.83
N SER A 530 -26.79 19.74 -24.61
CA SER A 530 -27.84 20.74 -24.77
C SER A 530 -28.55 21.06 -23.44
N GLN A 531 -28.80 20.05 -22.61
CA GLN A 531 -29.39 20.23 -21.28
C GLN A 531 -28.42 20.93 -20.33
N HIS A 532 -27.14 20.55 -20.37
CA HIS A 532 -26.08 21.19 -19.58
C HIS A 532 -25.96 22.69 -19.90
N TYR A 533 -25.89 23.05 -21.19
CA TYR A 533 -25.81 24.46 -21.59
C TYR A 533 -27.10 25.24 -21.32
N GLN A 534 -28.26 24.60 -21.41
CA GLN A 534 -29.54 25.21 -21.04
C GLN A 534 -29.55 25.61 -19.55
N GLN A 535 -29.12 24.71 -18.65
CA GLN A 535 -29.02 25.00 -17.22
C GLN A 535 -28.05 26.16 -16.94
N LYS A 536 -26.90 26.19 -17.63
CA LYS A 536 -25.94 27.30 -17.49
C LYS A 536 -26.53 28.63 -17.97
N LYS A 537 -27.28 28.63 -19.08
CA LYS A 537 -27.96 29.84 -19.57
C LYS A 537 -28.96 30.34 -18.53
N GLU A 538 -29.77 29.47 -17.95
CA GLU A 538 -30.76 29.83 -16.93
C GLU A 538 -30.10 30.47 -15.69
N GLN A 539 -28.95 29.95 -15.26
CA GLN A 539 -28.16 30.56 -14.17
C GLN A 539 -27.67 31.96 -14.52
N LEU A 540 -27.16 32.19 -15.75
CA LEU A 540 -26.70 33.51 -16.17
C LEU A 540 -27.86 34.51 -16.29
N VAL A 541 -29.00 34.08 -16.83
CA VAL A 541 -30.21 34.92 -16.93
C VAL A 541 -30.69 35.34 -15.54
N SER A 542 -30.82 34.39 -14.62
CA SER A 542 -31.22 34.68 -13.23
C SER A 542 -30.24 35.61 -12.53
N PHE A 543 -28.93 35.42 -12.72
CA PHE A 543 -27.91 36.31 -12.14
C PHE A 543 -28.01 37.73 -12.71
N LYS A 544 -28.30 37.87 -14.01
CA LYS A 544 -28.41 39.16 -14.72
C LYS A 544 -29.55 40.04 -14.20
N GLU A 545 -30.68 39.46 -13.78
CA GLU A 545 -31.88 40.21 -13.33
C GLU A 545 -31.59 41.21 -12.20
N SER A 546 -30.59 40.91 -11.38
CA SER A 546 -30.19 41.72 -10.22
C SER A 546 -28.82 42.38 -10.36
N GLU A 547 -28.22 42.36 -11.55
CA GLU A 547 -26.91 42.99 -11.78
C GLU A 547 -27.06 44.44 -12.21
N GLU A 548 -26.20 45.30 -11.67
CA GLU A 548 -26.21 46.74 -11.94
C GLU A 548 -24.97 47.18 -12.73
N ASN A 549 -23.85 46.46 -12.62
CA ASN A 549 -22.61 46.83 -13.28
C ASN A 549 -22.68 46.57 -14.80
N GLU A 550 -22.49 47.62 -15.60
CA GLU A 550 -22.60 47.56 -17.06
C GLU A 550 -21.55 46.65 -17.72
N ASN A 551 -20.33 46.57 -17.19
CA ASN A 551 -19.31 45.65 -17.71
C ASN A 551 -19.71 44.19 -17.48
N VAL A 552 -20.29 43.89 -16.32
CA VAL A 552 -20.79 42.54 -15.99
C VAL A 552 -21.99 42.20 -16.87
N LYS A 553 -22.98 43.09 -17.01
CA LYS A 553 -24.14 42.90 -17.89
C LYS A 553 -23.73 42.62 -19.33
N ARG A 554 -22.77 43.39 -19.85
CA ARG A 554 -22.24 43.21 -21.20
C ARG A 554 -21.67 41.81 -21.40
N TRP A 555 -20.85 41.33 -20.47
CA TRP A 555 -20.30 39.97 -20.55
C TRP A 555 -21.40 38.90 -20.45
N LEU A 556 -22.39 39.09 -19.56
CA LEU A 556 -23.53 38.18 -19.44
C LEU A 556 -24.30 38.06 -20.75
N ASP A 557 -24.52 39.18 -21.45
CA ASP A 557 -25.17 39.18 -22.77
C ASP A 557 -24.35 38.45 -23.83
N GLU A 558 -23.04 38.73 -23.90
CA GLU A 558 -22.11 38.04 -24.82
C GLU A 558 -22.15 36.51 -24.59
N MET A 559 -22.24 36.06 -23.33
CA MET A 559 -22.28 34.64 -22.97
C MET A 559 -23.64 33.99 -23.20
N ILE A 560 -24.75 34.68 -22.93
CA ILE A 560 -26.10 34.18 -23.19
C ILE A 560 -26.29 33.95 -24.70
N ASP A 561 -25.89 34.92 -25.52
CA ASP A 561 -25.93 34.81 -26.99
C ASP A 561 -25.06 33.64 -27.51
N SER A 562 -23.91 33.40 -26.86
CA SER A 562 -23.03 32.27 -27.20
C SER A 562 -23.66 30.92 -26.81
N LEU A 563 -24.25 30.83 -25.61
CA LEU A 563 -24.92 29.62 -25.14
C LEU A 563 -26.14 29.26 -26.01
N ASP A 564 -26.91 30.24 -26.48
CA ASP A 564 -28.03 29.99 -27.38
C ASP A 564 -27.60 29.28 -28.67
N LYS A 565 -26.50 29.74 -29.28
CA LYS A 565 -25.92 29.11 -30.47
C LYS A 565 -25.42 27.70 -30.18
N GLN A 566 -24.81 27.48 -29.00
CA GLN A 566 -24.31 26.16 -28.60
C GLN A 566 -25.44 25.17 -28.31
N ILE A 567 -26.51 25.60 -27.64
CA ILE A 567 -27.68 24.76 -27.34
C ILE A 567 -28.31 24.27 -28.65
N GLU A 568 -28.49 25.15 -29.64
CA GLU A 568 -29.05 24.76 -30.94
C GLU A 568 -28.11 23.81 -31.69
N HIS A 569 -26.81 24.08 -31.67
CA HIS A 569 -25.81 23.19 -32.28
C HIS A 569 -25.83 21.79 -31.67
N GLU A 570 -25.79 21.68 -30.34
CA GLU A 570 -25.73 20.39 -29.65
C GLU A 570 -27.02 19.59 -29.80
N LYS A 571 -28.21 20.22 -29.82
CA LYS A 571 -29.46 19.50 -30.12
C LYS A 571 -29.39 18.78 -31.46
N ILE A 572 -28.85 19.44 -32.50
CA ILE A 572 -28.67 18.84 -33.82
C ILE A 572 -27.66 17.68 -33.77
N GLN A 573 -26.59 17.79 -32.99
CA GLN A 573 -25.58 16.73 -32.86
C GLN A 573 -26.09 15.54 -32.05
N GLU A 574 -26.85 15.79 -30.99
CA GLU A 574 -27.47 14.78 -30.14
C GLU A 574 -28.49 13.95 -30.94
N GLU A 575 -29.37 14.61 -31.70
CA GLU A 575 -30.31 13.94 -32.61
C GLU A 575 -29.59 13.03 -33.62
N ARG A 576 -28.44 13.47 -34.16
CA ARG A 576 -27.62 12.67 -35.09
C ARG A 576 -26.93 11.48 -34.43
N ARG A 577 -26.64 11.57 -33.13
CA ARG A 577 -25.97 10.54 -32.33
C ARG A 577 -26.95 9.56 -31.67
N GLY A 578 -28.26 9.81 -31.79
CA GLY A 578 -29.31 9.00 -31.20
C GLY A 578 -29.41 9.14 -29.68
N PHE A 579 -29.08 10.33 -29.16
CA PHE A 579 -29.31 10.71 -27.77
C PHE A 579 -30.78 11.05 -27.51
#